data_AF-A0AAU4UC07-F1
#
_entry.id   AF-A0AAU4UC07-F1
#
_cell.length_a   1.000
_cell.length_b   1.000
_cell.length_c   1.000
_cell.angle_alpha   90.00
_cell.angle_beta   90.00
_cell.angle_gamma   90.00
#
_symmetry.space_group_name_H-M   'P 1'
#
loop_
_entity.id
_entity.type
_entity.pdbx_description
1 polymer ?
#
loop_
_entity_poly.entity_id
_entity_poly.type
_entity_poly.pdbx_seq_one_letter_code
_entity_poly.pdbx_strand_id
1 'polypeptide(L)'
;MAGATGSIGSTTGTALLLAASPVGKGCLVDAASVLPVLAAVSPAVLAGTDTANVVELADPLEPQAVLTRLRAAAVSPGPLTVFLTGQLQLDRKQHLPHLALARTTPSTVRYTAFPWHWIAEELRLRAPGTTTLFLDLHADAAAWQYVTGRAFAAGRGVSVYGRVAPPPPRRAVAVPTYMRTVATILRSGYRPEAGRLHQQALGRLSSEGAAYGDVVLAWDAVSGGGVNAGSVSPPPPLPVPSLGAAPPDGPGMPARAEEVYRPAELATPAKPPAPVQQAAPVRPAVPAQQAAPVADAPRRLALVKDGDPHSFITSAVQAGRHGDADALAAQWEQAASRAYGVASEEALHWTEVRADLAMFAGDPARSCRTWLTVADARLGAGQASDAPAVEAAVDRAHHQWTSLGESADARELGPVVVELRRRVPGRREGAVRHAERQLERLARLEKSGKALTAQRVPG
;
A
#
# COMPACT_ATOMS: atom_id res chain seq x y z
N MET A 1 54.63 -23.07 -21.31
CA MET A 1 54.05 -23.68 -20.08
C MET A 1 52.58 -23.35 -20.05
N ALA A 2 51.72 -24.24 -19.54
CA ALA A 2 50.35 -23.86 -19.15
C ALA A 2 50.39 -23.23 -17.75
N GLY A 3 49.50 -22.29 -17.46
CA GLY A 3 49.49 -21.59 -16.17
C GLY A 3 48.26 -20.70 -15.96
N ALA A 4 47.30 -21.22 -15.21
CA ALA A 4 46.22 -20.47 -14.54
C ALA A 4 45.46 -19.41 -15.37
N THR A 5 44.60 -19.86 -16.30
CA THR A 5 43.30 -19.18 -16.43
C THR A 5 42.58 -19.30 -15.09
N GLY A 6 42.53 -18.22 -14.31
CA GLY A 6 41.84 -18.20 -13.02
C GLY A 6 40.37 -18.56 -13.20
N SER A 7 39.94 -19.67 -12.58
CA SER A 7 38.52 -20.01 -12.54
C SER A 7 37.78 -18.89 -11.80
N ILE A 8 36.91 -18.17 -12.50
CA ILE A 8 35.96 -17.26 -11.87
C ILE A 8 35.05 -18.13 -11.01
N GLY A 9 35.21 -18.04 -9.68
CA GLY A 9 34.60 -18.99 -8.75
C GLY A 9 33.08 -19.03 -8.93
N SER A 10 32.57 -20.17 -9.40
CA SER A 10 31.13 -20.42 -9.60
C SER A 10 30.39 -20.06 -8.33
N THR A 11 29.71 -18.92 -8.36
CA THR A 11 29.16 -18.31 -7.15
C THR A 11 27.84 -18.98 -6.85
N THR A 12 27.88 -20.09 -6.11
CA THR A 12 26.68 -20.84 -5.73
C THR A 12 25.75 -19.95 -4.92
N GLY A 13 24.57 -19.67 -5.48
CA GLY A 13 23.48 -19.01 -4.78
C GLY A 13 22.55 -20.00 -4.08
N THR A 14 21.63 -19.46 -3.29
CA THR A 14 20.55 -20.23 -2.64
C THR A 14 19.19 -19.65 -3.04
N ALA A 15 18.25 -20.53 -3.38
CA ALA A 15 16.85 -20.22 -3.57
C ALA A 15 16.01 -20.89 -2.47
N LEU A 16 15.32 -20.08 -1.65
CA LEU A 16 14.40 -20.57 -0.61
C LEU A 16 12.96 -20.36 -1.08
N LEU A 17 12.25 -21.45 -1.34
CA LEU A 17 10.83 -21.45 -1.70
C LEU A 17 10.02 -21.71 -0.41
N LEU A 18 9.22 -20.73 0.01
CA LEU A 18 8.38 -20.83 1.20
C LEU A 18 6.93 -20.55 0.84
N ALA A 19 6.12 -21.60 0.78
CA ALA A 19 4.66 -21.50 0.73
C ALA A 19 4.10 -21.82 2.11
N ALA A 20 3.28 -20.93 2.68
CA ALA A 20 2.69 -21.15 4.00
C ALA A 20 1.28 -20.56 4.11
N SER A 21 0.29 -21.41 4.38
CA SER A 21 -1.07 -21.01 4.73
C SER A 21 -1.74 -22.00 5.69
N PRO A 22 -2.70 -21.55 6.52
CA PRO A 22 -3.50 -22.42 7.38
C PRO A 22 -4.32 -23.45 6.63
N VAL A 23 -4.52 -24.63 7.22
CA VAL A 23 -5.48 -25.61 6.70
C VAL A 23 -6.93 -25.26 7.07
N GLY A 24 -7.86 -25.52 6.15
CA GLY A 24 -9.30 -25.43 6.41
C GLY A 24 -9.86 -23.99 6.48
N LYS A 25 -10.86 -23.77 7.34
CA LYS A 25 -11.76 -22.59 7.32
C LYS A 25 -11.10 -21.22 7.58
N GLY A 26 -9.81 -21.19 7.94
CA GLY A 26 -9.02 -19.98 8.13
C GLY A 26 -8.08 -19.64 6.96
N CYS A 27 -8.05 -20.48 5.92
CA CYS A 27 -7.22 -20.30 4.73
C CYS A 27 -7.74 -19.15 3.85
N LEU A 28 -6.86 -18.23 3.47
CA LEU A 28 -7.14 -17.11 2.57
C LEU A 28 -6.46 -17.27 1.20
N VAL A 29 -5.43 -18.11 1.07
CA VAL A 29 -4.73 -18.36 -0.19
C VAL A 29 -4.20 -19.80 -0.24
N ASP A 30 -4.34 -20.46 -1.40
CA ASP A 30 -3.66 -21.72 -1.68
C ASP A 30 -2.21 -21.45 -2.05
N ALA A 31 -1.37 -21.25 -1.02
CA ALA A 31 0.04 -20.91 -1.18
C ALA A 31 0.84 -22.04 -1.84
N ALA A 32 0.63 -23.30 -1.42
CA ALA A 32 1.38 -24.44 -1.93
C ALA A 32 1.17 -24.68 -3.44
N SER A 33 0.02 -24.26 -4.00
CA SER A 33 -0.27 -24.39 -5.44
C SER A 33 0.71 -23.70 -6.39
N VAL A 34 1.62 -22.83 -5.92
CA VAL A 34 2.70 -22.25 -6.75
C VAL A 34 3.99 -23.07 -6.76
N LEU A 35 4.20 -23.98 -5.81
CA LEU A 35 5.45 -24.75 -5.73
C LEU A 35 5.70 -25.61 -6.98
N PRO A 36 4.73 -26.34 -7.56
CA PRO A 36 4.93 -27.02 -8.85
C PRO A 36 5.23 -26.07 -10.02
N VAL A 37 4.83 -24.80 -9.91
CA VAL A 37 5.08 -23.77 -10.93
C VAL A 37 6.53 -23.28 -10.83
N LEU A 38 7.05 -23.09 -9.61
CA LEU A 38 8.44 -22.72 -9.32
C LEU A 38 9.42 -23.87 -9.54
N ALA A 39 9.07 -25.10 -9.18
CA ALA A 39 9.90 -26.29 -9.38
C ALA A 39 10.18 -26.62 -10.87
N ALA A 40 9.34 -26.09 -11.77
CA ALA A 40 9.55 -26.13 -13.23
C ALA A 40 10.40 -24.96 -13.76
N VAL A 41 11.09 -24.21 -12.89
CA VAL A 41 12.15 -23.25 -13.21
C VAL A 41 13.49 -23.86 -12.80
N SER A 42 14.55 -23.69 -13.59
CA SER A 42 15.84 -24.29 -13.24
C SER A 42 16.43 -23.67 -11.95
N PRO A 43 17.13 -24.45 -11.10
CA PRO A 43 17.78 -23.95 -9.89
C PRO A 43 18.63 -22.70 -10.11
N ALA A 44 19.44 -22.69 -11.17
CA ALA A 44 20.29 -21.57 -11.55
C ALA A 44 19.48 -20.27 -11.79
N VAL A 45 18.34 -20.37 -12.45
CA VAL A 45 17.45 -19.24 -12.75
C VAL A 45 16.63 -18.81 -11.53
N LEU A 46 16.32 -19.72 -10.59
CA LEU A 46 15.71 -19.39 -9.30
C LEU A 46 16.68 -18.64 -8.36
N ALA A 47 17.96 -19.03 -8.31
CA ALA A 47 18.95 -18.33 -7.49
C ALA A 47 19.50 -17.06 -8.16
N GLY A 48 19.64 -17.07 -9.50
CA GLY A 48 20.31 -16.02 -10.28
C GLY A 48 21.82 -16.24 -10.42
N THR A 49 22.26 -17.50 -10.46
CA THR A 49 23.66 -17.93 -10.38
C THR A 49 23.88 -19.25 -11.13
N ASP A 50 25.10 -19.50 -11.65
CA ASP A 50 25.39 -20.71 -12.45
C ASP A 50 25.15 -22.02 -11.66
N THR A 51 25.58 -22.04 -10.40
CA THR A 51 25.28 -23.10 -9.43
C THR A 51 24.28 -22.62 -8.39
N ALA A 52 23.39 -23.50 -7.91
CA ALA A 52 22.30 -23.11 -7.02
C ALA A 52 21.85 -24.24 -6.07
N ASN A 53 21.69 -23.90 -4.80
CA ASN A 53 20.99 -24.74 -3.81
C ASN A 53 19.51 -24.34 -3.77
N VAL A 54 18.57 -25.29 -3.87
CA VAL A 54 17.14 -25.01 -3.69
C VAL A 54 16.64 -25.65 -2.40
N VAL A 55 15.92 -24.88 -1.58
CA VAL A 55 15.28 -25.36 -0.36
C VAL A 55 13.79 -25.04 -0.44
N GLU A 56 12.95 -26.06 -0.40
CA GLU A 56 11.49 -25.91 -0.43
C GLU A 56 10.87 -26.15 0.96
N LEU A 57 9.84 -25.36 1.27
CA LEU A 57 8.98 -25.49 2.44
C LEU A 57 7.52 -25.31 2.00
N ALA A 58 6.80 -26.43 1.90
CA ALA A 58 5.35 -26.48 1.67
C ALA A 58 4.61 -26.55 3.00
N ASP A 59 3.73 -25.58 3.26
CA ASP A 59 2.86 -25.45 4.43
C ASP A 59 3.46 -25.99 5.75
N PRO A 60 4.61 -25.44 6.21
CA PRO A 60 5.29 -25.94 7.39
C PRO A 60 4.42 -25.82 8.65
N LEU A 61 4.45 -26.83 9.52
CA LEU A 61 3.59 -26.92 10.72
C LEU A 61 4.15 -26.14 11.93
N GLU A 62 5.46 -25.91 11.97
CA GLU A 62 6.21 -25.44 13.14
C GLU A 62 7.06 -24.20 12.79
N PRO A 63 6.97 -23.09 13.55
CA PRO A 63 7.75 -21.89 13.27
C PRO A 63 9.27 -22.11 13.45
N GLN A 64 9.68 -23.06 14.30
CA GLN A 64 11.10 -23.43 14.46
C GLN A 64 11.68 -24.16 13.24
N ALA A 65 10.86 -24.89 12.47
CA ALA A 65 11.31 -25.51 11.22
C ALA A 65 11.60 -24.43 10.15
N VAL A 66 10.74 -23.40 10.07
CA VAL A 66 10.96 -22.23 9.22
C VAL A 66 12.20 -21.46 9.67
N LEU A 67 12.35 -21.19 10.98
CA LEU A 67 13.51 -20.45 11.53
C LEU A 67 14.83 -21.14 11.18
N THR A 68 14.91 -22.45 11.42
CA THR A 68 16.11 -23.26 11.17
C THR A 68 16.53 -23.20 9.69
N ARG A 69 15.56 -23.27 8.78
CA ARG A 69 15.79 -23.28 7.33
C ARG A 69 16.11 -21.89 6.78
N LEU A 70 15.45 -20.85 7.28
CA LEU A 70 15.79 -19.46 6.97
C LEU A 70 17.20 -19.11 7.47
N ARG A 71 17.56 -19.51 8.68
CA ARG A 71 18.91 -19.31 9.25
C ARG A 71 19.99 -19.99 8.41
N ALA A 72 19.77 -21.24 8.01
CA ALA A 72 20.68 -21.98 7.13
C ALA A 72 20.85 -21.29 5.76
N ALA A 73 19.77 -20.78 5.18
CA ALA A 73 19.82 -19.98 3.95
C ALA A 73 20.53 -18.62 4.17
N ALA A 74 20.32 -17.98 5.32
CA ALA A 74 20.93 -16.68 5.64
C ALA A 74 22.45 -16.76 5.82
N VAL A 75 22.97 -17.82 6.45
CA VAL A 75 24.42 -18.05 6.59
C VAL A 75 25.07 -18.65 5.33
N SER A 76 24.29 -18.99 4.30
CA SER A 76 24.85 -19.45 3.03
C SER A 76 25.65 -18.32 2.34
N PRO A 77 26.83 -18.61 1.76
CA PRO A 77 27.55 -17.66 0.92
C PRO A 77 26.79 -17.38 -0.40
N GLY A 78 27.20 -16.33 -1.11
CA GLY A 78 26.61 -15.95 -2.40
C GLY A 78 25.21 -15.30 -2.31
N PRO A 79 24.54 -15.10 -3.45
CA PRO A 79 23.17 -14.55 -3.51
C PRO A 79 22.14 -15.46 -2.83
N LEU A 80 21.19 -14.85 -2.12
CA LEU A 80 19.99 -15.51 -1.59
C LEU A 80 18.75 -14.92 -2.25
N THR A 81 17.99 -15.73 -2.98
CA THR A 81 16.62 -15.37 -3.41
C THR A 81 15.62 -16.12 -2.55
N VAL A 82 14.67 -15.41 -1.94
CA VAL A 82 13.55 -16.02 -1.19
C VAL A 82 12.25 -15.75 -1.96
N PHE A 83 11.55 -16.81 -2.35
CA PHE A 83 10.21 -16.73 -2.94
C PHE A 83 9.20 -17.12 -1.86
N LEU A 84 8.55 -16.13 -1.25
CA LEU A 84 7.65 -16.30 -0.10
C LEU A 84 6.22 -16.03 -0.54
N THR A 85 5.38 -17.05 -0.43
CA THR A 85 3.94 -17.01 -0.73
C THR A 85 3.16 -17.40 0.52
N GLY A 86 2.11 -16.68 0.88
CA GLY A 86 1.31 -17.11 2.03
C GLY A 86 0.34 -16.12 2.62
N GLN A 87 -0.13 -16.45 3.82
CA GLN A 87 -1.14 -15.70 4.53
C GLN A 87 -0.54 -14.85 5.65
N LEU A 88 -0.84 -13.55 5.68
CA LEU A 88 -0.38 -12.63 6.72
C LEU A 88 -1.47 -12.40 7.78
N GLN A 89 -1.13 -12.56 9.05
CA GLN A 89 -2.04 -12.33 10.19
C GLN A 89 -1.39 -11.42 11.24
N LEU A 90 -2.20 -10.71 12.01
CA LEU A 90 -1.71 -9.83 13.08
C LEU A 90 -1.89 -10.49 14.45
N ASP A 91 -0.83 -10.53 15.27
CA ASP A 91 -1.00 -10.91 16.68
C ASP A 91 -1.84 -9.85 17.41
N ARG A 92 -2.93 -10.29 18.02
CA ARG A 92 -3.87 -9.45 18.79
C ARG A 92 -3.30 -8.93 20.11
N LYS A 93 -2.13 -9.40 20.55
CA LYS A 93 -1.47 -8.95 21.79
C LYS A 93 -0.30 -8.00 21.55
N GLN A 94 0.56 -8.30 20.58
CA GLN A 94 1.74 -7.48 20.27
C GLN A 94 1.54 -6.55 19.07
N HIS A 95 0.43 -6.68 18.32
CA HIS A 95 0.16 -5.96 17.07
C HIS A 95 1.29 -6.08 16.03
N LEU A 96 1.94 -7.26 16.00
CA LEU A 96 3.01 -7.59 15.06
C LEU A 96 2.52 -8.54 13.95
N PRO A 97 2.92 -8.32 12.68
CA PRO A 97 2.60 -9.24 11.59
C PRO A 97 3.33 -10.58 11.74
N HIS A 98 2.63 -11.65 11.39
CA HIS A 98 3.13 -13.03 11.36
C HIS A 98 2.67 -13.71 10.05
N LEU A 99 3.55 -14.53 9.47
CA LEU A 99 3.21 -15.44 8.38
C LEU A 99 2.51 -16.67 8.98
N ALA A 100 1.25 -16.88 8.61
CA ALA A 100 0.43 -17.96 9.13
C ALA A 100 0.86 -19.31 8.53
N LEU A 101 1.07 -20.28 9.42
CA LEU A 101 1.53 -21.63 9.12
C LEU A 101 0.37 -22.65 9.11
N ALA A 102 0.61 -23.90 8.71
CA ALA A 102 -0.45 -24.90 8.47
C ALA A 102 -1.46 -25.06 9.63
N ARG A 103 -0.99 -25.01 10.88
CA ARG A 103 -1.83 -25.15 12.09
C ARG A 103 -2.23 -23.80 12.72
N THR A 104 -1.96 -22.69 12.05
CA THR A 104 -2.27 -21.35 12.58
C THR A 104 -3.77 -21.10 12.55
N THR A 105 -4.29 -20.59 13.67
CA THR A 105 -5.68 -20.12 13.78
C THR A 105 -5.69 -18.71 14.37
N PRO A 106 -6.78 -17.92 14.21
CA PRO A 106 -6.86 -16.56 14.73
C PRO A 106 -6.74 -16.42 16.27
N SER A 107 -6.75 -17.52 17.03
CA SER A 107 -6.43 -17.56 18.47
C SER A 107 -5.02 -18.09 18.78
N THR A 108 -4.37 -18.80 17.86
CA THR A 108 -3.04 -19.42 18.06
C THR A 108 -1.89 -18.71 17.34
N VAL A 109 -2.16 -17.62 16.59
CA VAL A 109 -1.18 -16.85 15.80
C VAL A 109 0.18 -16.70 16.51
N ARG A 110 0.19 -16.09 17.70
CA ARG A 110 1.40 -15.80 18.48
C ARG A 110 2.27 -17.02 18.84
N TYR A 111 1.72 -18.23 18.79
CA TYR A 111 2.38 -19.47 19.19
C TYR A 111 2.65 -20.44 18.04
N THR A 112 2.01 -20.22 16.88
CA THR A 112 2.01 -21.17 15.74
C THR A 112 2.35 -20.55 14.40
N ALA A 113 2.16 -19.24 14.24
CA ALA A 113 2.58 -18.49 13.06
C ALA A 113 4.06 -18.08 13.18
N PHE A 114 4.70 -17.79 12.06
CA PHE A 114 6.09 -17.32 12.01
C PHE A 114 6.17 -15.79 12.14
N PRO A 115 6.80 -15.23 13.19
CA PRO A 115 6.87 -13.77 13.37
C PRO A 115 7.64 -13.08 12.25
N TRP A 116 7.07 -12.03 11.64
CA TRP A 116 7.71 -11.35 10.51
C TRP A 116 9.06 -10.70 10.87
N HIS A 117 9.21 -10.23 12.11
CA HIS A 117 10.47 -9.63 12.58
C HIS A 117 11.63 -10.63 12.58
N TRP A 118 11.38 -11.94 12.75
CA TRP A 118 12.43 -12.96 12.60
C TRP A 118 12.98 -13.04 11.17
N ILE A 119 12.18 -12.72 10.15
CA ILE A 119 12.69 -12.63 8.76
C ILE A 119 13.73 -11.51 8.65
N ALA A 120 13.40 -10.32 9.15
CA ALA A 120 14.31 -9.19 9.17
C ALA A 120 15.55 -9.44 10.06
N GLU A 121 15.39 -10.17 11.17
CA GLU A 121 16.48 -10.45 12.11
C GLU A 121 17.49 -11.48 11.60
N GLU A 122 17.05 -12.57 10.95
CA GLU A 122 17.97 -13.56 10.36
C GLU A 122 18.71 -12.98 9.14
N LEU A 123 18.06 -12.12 8.35
CA LEU A 123 18.66 -11.53 7.14
C LEU A 123 19.53 -10.30 7.41
N ARG A 124 19.46 -9.67 8.60
CA ARG A 124 20.14 -8.38 8.92
C ARG A 124 21.65 -8.36 8.74
N LEU A 125 22.30 -9.53 8.77
CA LEU A 125 23.76 -9.66 8.69
C LEU A 125 24.27 -9.95 7.27
N ARG A 126 23.37 -10.15 6.28
CA ARG A 126 23.77 -10.34 4.88
C ARG A 126 24.11 -8.98 4.26
N ALA A 127 25.14 -8.96 3.41
CA ALA A 127 25.59 -7.71 2.77
C ALA A 127 24.49 -7.14 1.84
N PRO A 128 24.32 -5.80 1.76
CA PRO A 128 23.33 -5.18 0.87
C PRO A 128 23.41 -5.69 -0.57
N GLY A 129 22.25 -5.92 -1.19
CA GLY A 129 22.15 -6.45 -2.56
C GLY A 129 22.35 -7.96 -2.69
N THR A 130 22.96 -8.65 -1.71
CA THR A 130 23.14 -10.11 -1.77
C THR A 130 21.85 -10.90 -1.48
N THR A 131 20.75 -10.23 -1.15
CA THR A 131 19.50 -10.85 -0.70
C THR A 131 18.29 -10.21 -1.39
N THR A 132 17.49 -11.02 -2.08
CA THR A 132 16.25 -10.59 -2.75
C THR A 132 15.06 -11.41 -2.24
N LEU A 133 13.99 -10.73 -1.82
CA LEU A 133 12.72 -11.34 -1.43
C LEU A 133 11.64 -11.02 -2.48
N PHE A 134 11.01 -12.06 -3.02
CA PHE A 134 9.79 -11.95 -3.81
C PHE A 134 8.60 -12.40 -2.94
N LEU A 135 7.58 -11.55 -2.80
CA LEU A 135 6.46 -11.73 -1.87
C LEU A 135 5.10 -11.79 -2.59
N ASP A 136 4.31 -12.81 -2.29
CA ASP A 136 2.88 -12.90 -2.67
C ASP A 136 2.04 -13.25 -1.44
N LEU A 137 1.70 -12.20 -0.67
CA LEU A 137 1.01 -12.32 0.61
C LEU A 137 -0.48 -11.99 0.49
N HIS A 138 -1.33 -12.69 1.23
CA HIS A 138 -2.75 -12.34 1.40
C HIS A 138 -3.04 -12.07 2.87
N ALA A 139 -3.48 -10.86 3.20
CA ALA A 139 -3.66 -10.43 4.58
C ALA A 139 -5.06 -10.80 5.12
N ASP A 140 -5.15 -11.13 6.41
CA ASP A 140 -6.41 -11.03 7.14
C ASP A 140 -6.79 -9.56 7.39
N ALA A 141 -8.03 -9.29 7.82
CA ALA A 141 -8.54 -7.92 7.94
C ALA A 141 -7.73 -7.03 8.91
N ALA A 142 -7.07 -7.61 9.92
CA ALA A 142 -6.23 -6.86 10.87
C ALA A 142 -4.82 -6.64 10.33
N ALA A 143 -4.23 -7.65 9.69
CA ALA A 143 -2.97 -7.50 8.98
C ALA A 143 -3.07 -6.52 7.80
N TRP A 144 -4.22 -6.48 7.11
CA TRP A 144 -4.48 -5.56 6.00
C TRP A 144 -4.48 -4.10 6.44
N GLN A 145 -5.20 -3.79 7.52
CA GLN A 145 -5.19 -2.47 8.15
C GLN A 145 -3.79 -2.07 8.63
N TYR A 146 -3.01 -3.04 9.12
CA TYR A 146 -1.63 -2.80 9.53
C TYR A 146 -0.72 -2.41 8.35
N VAL A 147 -0.70 -3.19 7.26
CA VAL A 147 0.20 -2.94 6.11
C VAL A 147 -0.22 -1.74 5.26
N THR A 148 -1.52 -1.45 5.17
CA THR A 148 -2.00 -0.25 4.43
C THR A 148 -1.55 1.04 5.13
N GLY A 149 -1.36 1.01 6.46
CA GLY A 149 -0.96 2.17 7.25
C GLY A 149 0.52 2.20 7.68
N ARG A 150 1.36 1.26 7.25
CA ARG A 150 2.78 1.14 7.68
C ARG A 150 3.67 0.56 6.58
N ALA A 151 4.91 1.05 6.49
CA ALA A 151 5.94 0.40 5.67
C ALA A 151 6.18 -1.04 6.14
N PHE A 152 6.13 -1.99 5.20
CA PHE A 152 6.28 -3.42 5.44
C PHE A 152 7.53 -3.93 4.71
N ALA A 153 8.57 -4.31 5.47
CA ALA A 153 9.91 -4.57 4.93
C ALA A 153 10.64 -5.71 5.69
N ALA A 154 11.75 -6.17 5.13
CA ALA A 154 12.61 -7.23 5.69
C ALA A 154 14.01 -6.73 6.13
N GLY A 155 14.14 -5.42 6.40
CA GLY A 155 15.42 -4.76 6.71
C GLY A 155 16.02 -4.04 5.49
N ARG A 156 16.89 -3.04 5.75
CA ARG A 156 17.39 -2.13 4.69
C ARG A 156 18.35 -2.78 3.67
N GLY A 157 19.10 -3.80 4.09
CA GLY A 157 20.06 -4.53 3.24
C GLY A 157 19.44 -5.61 2.34
N VAL A 158 18.11 -5.79 2.39
CA VAL A 158 17.38 -6.81 1.64
C VAL A 158 16.52 -6.12 0.60
N SER A 159 16.68 -6.45 -0.69
CA SER A 159 15.77 -5.97 -1.74
C SER A 159 14.45 -6.75 -1.63
N VAL A 160 13.31 -6.06 -1.62
CA VAL A 160 11.98 -6.63 -1.39
C VAL A 160 11.04 -6.21 -2.51
N TYR A 161 10.47 -7.20 -3.20
CA TYR A 161 9.60 -7.03 -4.35
C TYR A 161 8.33 -7.85 -4.21
N GLY A 162 7.19 -7.33 -4.65
CA GLY A 162 5.95 -8.10 -4.78
C GLY A 162 4.73 -7.37 -4.23
N ARG A 163 3.86 -8.09 -3.54
CA ARG A 163 2.59 -7.53 -3.06
C ARG A 163 2.10 -8.12 -1.74
N VAL A 164 1.24 -7.36 -1.08
CA VAL A 164 0.24 -7.86 -0.13
C VAL A 164 -1.14 -7.58 -0.69
N ALA A 165 -1.98 -8.60 -0.78
CA ALA A 165 -3.37 -8.52 -1.21
C ALA A 165 -4.32 -8.36 -0.01
N PRO A 166 -5.49 -7.70 -0.22
CA PRO A 166 -6.55 -7.64 0.79
C PRO A 166 -7.14 -9.02 1.10
N PRO A 167 -7.97 -9.15 2.16
CA PRO A 167 -8.68 -10.38 2.44
C PRO A 167 -9.59 -10.79 1.25
N PRO A 168 -9.58 -12.06 0.82
CA PRO A 168 -10.43 -12.52 -0.28
C PRO A 168 -11.93 -12.41 0.06
N PRO A 169 -12.80 -12.43 -0.96
CA PRO A 169 -14.25 -12.54 -0.77
C PRO A 169 -14.64 -13.67 0.19
N ARG A 170 -15.68 -13.46 0.98
CA ARG A 170 -16.07 -14.37 2.07
C ARG A 170 -16.38 -15.79 1.54
N ARG A 171 -15.59 -16.78 2.00
CA ARG A 171 -15.56 -18.21 1.57
C ARG A 171 -14.80 -18.50 0.27
N ALA A 172 -14.15 -17.52 -0.36
CA ALA A 172 -13.16 -17.78 -1.40
C ALA A 172 -11.78 -18.04 -0.78
N VAL A 173 -10.99 -18.88 -1.44
CA VAL A 173 -9.54 -19.03 -1.22
C VAL A 173 -8.85 -18.44 -2.44
N ALA A 174 -7.93 -17.50 -2.23
CA ALA A 174 -7.21 -16.85 -3.31
C ALA A 174 -6.12 -17.75 -3.91
N VAL A 175 -5.59 -17.32 -5.05
CA VAL A 175 -4.48 -17.96 -5.75
C VAL A 175 -3.30 -16.98 -5.77
N PRO A 176 -2.05 -17.43 -5.58
CA PRO A 176 -0.86 -16.58 -5.62
C PRO A 176 -0.47 -16.21 -7.07
N THR A 177 -1.24 -15.31 -7.67
CA THR A 177 -1.10 -14.94 -9.09
C THR A 177 0.19 -14.17 -9.38
N TYR A 178 0.71 -13.38 -8.43
CA TYR A 178 1.99 -12.68 -8.60
C TYR A 178 3.14 -13.68 -8.66
N MET A 179 3.20 -14.62 -7.71
CA MET A 179 4.26 -15.63 -7.69
C MET A 179 4.17 -16.58 -8.90
N ARG A 180 2.96 -16.94 -9.33
CA ARG A 180 2.75 -17.70 -10.57
C ARG A 180 3.27 -16.95 -11.80
N THR A 181 3.02 -15.64 -11.88
CA THR A 181 3.50 -14.80 -12.99
C THR A 181 5.03 -14.68 -12.99
N VAL A 182 5.65 -14.47 -11.83
CA VAL A 182 7.11 -14.47 -11.66
C VAL A 182 7.71 -15.81 -12.11
N ALA A 183 7.16 -16.94 -11.64
CA ALA A 183 7.60 -18.27 -12.04
C ALA A 183 7.45 -18.52 -13.55
N THR A 184 6.35 -18.05 -14.17
CA THR A 184 6.10 -18.15 -15.61
C THR A 184 7.07 -17.29 -16.44
N ILE A 185 7.51 -16.13 -15.95
CA ILE A 185 8.58 -15.34 -16.62
C ILE A 185 9.91 -16.10 -16.54
N LEU A 186 10.29 -16.56 -15.34
CA LEU A 186 11.56 -17.27 -15.11
C LEU A 186 11.64 -18.62 -15.84
N ARG A 187 10.52 -19.30 -16.10
CA ARG A 187 10.49 -20.57 -16.87
C ARG A 187 11.05 -20.42 -18.30
N SER A 188 11.15 -19.20 -18.84
CA SER A 188 11.82 -18.94 -20.12
C SER A 188 13.34 -19.26 -20.11
N GLY A 189 13.93 -19.50 -18.93
CA GLY A 189 15.38 -19.63 -18.75
C GLY A 189 16.10 -18.29 -18.63
N TYR A 190 15.45 -17.18 -18.99
CA TYR A 190 15.98 -15.83 -18.77
C TYR A 190 15.56 -15.30 -17.39
N ARG A 191 16.54 -14.77 -16.64
CA ARG A 191 16.30 -14.01 -15.40
C ARG A 191 16.53 -12.52 -15.67
N PRO A 192 15.49 -11.69 -15.72
CA PRO A 192 15.65 -10.24 -15.64
C PRO A 192 16.20 -9.83 -14.27
N GLU A 193 16.77 -8.63 -14.19
CA GLU A 193 17.04 -7.96 -12.92
C GLU A 193 15.78 -7.91 -12.03
N ALA A 194 15.93 -8.01 -10.71
CA ALA A 194 14.82 -8.23 -9.78
C ALA A 194 13.71 -7.16 -9.88
N GLY A 195 14.07 -5.88 -9.98
CA GLY A 195 13.10 -4.79 -10.18
C GLY A 195 12.36 -4.90 -11.52
N ARG A 196 13.07 -5.26 -12.60
CA ARG A 196 12.48 -5.45 -13.94
C ARG A 196 11.56 -6.68 -14.00
N LEU A 197 11.94 -7.77 -13.33
CA LEU A 197 11.11 -8.97 -13.18
C LEU A 197 9.81 -8.67 -12.41
N HIS A 198 9.92 -7.89 -11.33
CA HIS A 198 8.78 -7.40 -10.57
C HIS A 198 7.84 -6.51 -11.41
N GLN A 199 8.37 -5.52 -12.13
CA GLN A 199 7.59 -4.68 -13.05
C GLN A 199 6.88 -5.51 -14.15
N GLN A 200 7.58 -6.48 -14.76
CA GLN A 200 6.99 -7.37 -15.76
C GLN A 200 5.87 -8.24 -15.20
N ALA A 201 5.98 -8.68 -13.93
CA ALA A 201 4.93 -9.43 -13.26
C ALA A 201 3.71 -8.56 -12.93
N LEU A 202 3.91 -7.33 -12.41
CA LEU A 202 2.82 -6.38 -12.16
C LEU A 202 2.09 -5.96 -13.44
N GLY A 203 2.81 -5.76 -14.55
CA GLY A 203 2.20 -5.42 -15.84
C GLY A 203 1.19 -6.47 -16.32
N ARG A 204 1.56 -7.76 -16.23
CA ARG A 204 0.69 -8.88 -16.59
C ARG A 204 -0.54 -8.99 -15.68
N LEU A 205 -0.35 -8.88 -14.36
CA LEU A 205 -1.46 -8.85 -13.40
C LEU A 205 -2.43 -7.69 -13.64
N SER A 206 -1.92 -6.55 -14.09
CA SER A 206 -2.73 -5.36 -14.39
C SER A 206 -3.60 -5.57 -15.62
N SER A 207 -3.06 -6.18 -16.70
CA SER A 207 -3.85 -6.59 -17.86
C SER A 207 -4.88 -7.69 -17.56
N GLU A 208 -4.67 -8.48 -16.52
CA GLU A 208 -5.61 -9.52 -16.03
C GLU A 208 -6.62 -8.97 -15.00
N GLY A 209 -6.53 -7.68 -14.63
CA GLY A 209 -7.39 -7.05 -13.60
C GLY A 209 -7.15 -7.53 -12.16
N ALA A 210 -6.10 -8.33 -11.93
CA ALA A 210 -5.91 -9.12 -10.72
C ALA A 210 -5.24 -8.36 -9.54
N ALA A 211 -4.77 -7.14 -9.76
CA ALA A 211 -3.99 -6.34 -8.78
C ALA A 211 -4.76 -5.15 -8.16
N TYR A 212 -6.07 -5.01 -8.43
CA TYR A 212 -6.82 -3.85 -7.93
C TYR A 212 -7.04 -3.93 -6.41
N GLY A 213 -6.40 -3.03 -5.67
CA GLY A 213 -6.50 -2.92 -4.21
C GLY A 213 -5.28 -3.44 -3.45
N ASP A 214 -4.25 -3.94 -4.13
CA ASP A 214 -3.04 -4.50 -3.50
C ASP A 214 -2.09 -3.40 -2.97
N VAL A 215 -1.35 -3.72 -1.90
CA VAL A 215 -0.16 -2.97 -1.47
C VAL A 215 1.04 -3.52 -2.22
N VAL A 216 1.60 -2.72 -3.13
CA VAL A 216 2.80 -3.06 -3.90
C VAL A 216 4.05 -2.80 -3.05
N LEU A 217 5.00 -3.74 -3.09
CA LEU A 217 6.27 -3.67 -2.37
C LEU A 217 7.41 -3.59 -3.37
N ALA A 218 8.22 -2.52 -3.31
CA ALA A 218 9.36 -2.29 -4.21
C ALA A 218 10.49 -1.51 -3.51
N TRP A 219 11.31 -2.21 -2.72
CA TRP A 219 12.53 -1.68 -2.11
C TRP A 219 13.76 -2.34 -2.75
N ASP A 220 14.74 -1.53 -3.17
CA ASP A 220 16.05 -2.05 -3.57
C ASP A 220 17.17 -1.62 -2.60
N ALA A 221 17.90 -2.61 -2.09
CA ALA A 221 18.97 -2.44 -1.13
C ALA A 221 20.31 -1.97 -1.73
N VAL A 222 20.50 -2.08 -3.05
CA VAL A 222 21.69 -1.54 -3.73
C VAL A 222 21.51 -0.05 -4.02
N SER A 223 20.34 0.31 -4.55
CA SER A 223 19.98 1.68 -4.92
C SER A 223 19.66 2.56 -3.70
N GLY A 224 19.24 1.98 -2.58
CA GLY A 224 18.83 2.68 -1.35
C GLY A 224 17.54 3.50 -1.47
N GLY A 225 17.03 3.69 -2.69
CA GLY A 225 15.76 4.35 -3.00
C GLY A 225 14.57 3.43 -2.73
N GLY A 226 13.98 3.57 -1.54
CA GLY A 226 12.74 2.89 -1.20
C GLY A 226 11.52 3.59 -1.75
N VAL A 227 10.85 2.99 -2.74
CA VAL A 227 9.45 3.34 -3.04
C VAL A 227 8.53 2.36 -2.33
N ASN A 228 7.88 2.84 -1.27
CA ASN A 228 6.48 2.44 -1.08
C ASN A 228 5.72 3.03 -2.28
N ALA A 229 5.71 2.32 -3.40
CA ALA A 229 4.75 2.56 -4.47
C ALA A 229 3.37 2.54 -3.81
N GLY A 230 2.59 3.62 -3.98
CA GLY A 230 1.42 3.88 -3.16
C GLY A 230 0.44 2.71 -3.16
N SER A 231 -0.32 2.58 -2.08
CA SER A 231 -1.44 1.64 -2.02
C SER A 231 -2.36 1.88 -3.23
N VAL A 232 -2.63 0.82 -4.00
CA VAL A 232 -3.74 0.84 -4.95
C VAL A 232 -4.98 0.95 -4.08
N SER A 233 -5.56 2.15 -3.99
CA SER A 233 -6.24 2.55 -2.77
C SER A 233 -7.53 1.74 -2.52
N PRO A 234 -7.62 0.99 -1.39
CA PRO A 234 -8.87 0.36 -1.00
C PRO A 234 -9.83 1.43 -0.45
N PRO A 235 -11.15 1.31 -0.70
CA PRO A 235 -12.12 2.26 -0.16
C PRO A 235 -12.19 2.19 1.38
N PRO A 236 -12.51 3.31 2.06
CA PRO A 236 -12.57 3.35 3.51
C PRO A 236 -13.76 2.52 4.07
N PRO A 237 -13.65 1.98 5.29
CA PRO A 237 -14.69 1.15 5.88
C PRO A 237 -15.92 1.96 6.31
N LEU A 238 -17.11 1.46 5.97
CA LEU A 238 -18.37 1.96 6.52
C LEU A 238 -18.48 1.68 8.03
N PRO A 239 -19.07 2.60 8.82
CA PRO A 239 -19.39 2.33 10.22
C PRO A 239 -20.50 1.28 10.32
N VAL A 240 -20.26 0.21 11.09
CA VAL A 240 -21.31 -0.73 11.50
C VAL A 240 -22.24 -0.07 12.53
N PRO A 241 -23.57 -0.09 12.36
CA PRO A 241 -24.48 0.40 13.39
C PRO A 241 -24.51 -0.53 14.60
N SER A 242 -24.22 0.02 15.79
CA SER A 242 -24.64 -0.63 17.03
C SER A 242 -26.16 -0.57 17.13
N LEU A 243 -26.84 -1.72 17.08
CA LEU A 243 -28.23 -1.83 17.53
C LEU A 243 -28.26 -1.55 19.04
N GLY A 244 -29.14 -0.66 19.49
CA GLY A 244 -29.14 -0.14 20.85
C GLY A 244 -30.49 -0.20 21.55
N ALA A 245 -30.43 -0.30 22.89
CA ALA A 245 -31.54 -0.24 23.87
C ALA A 245 -32.61 -1.36 23.73
N ALA A 246 -33.39 -1.71 24.76
CA ALA A 246 -33.50 -1.28 26.17
C ALA A 246 -33.82 -2.56 27.02
N PRO A 247 -34.40 -2.57 28.25
CA PRO A 247 -34.88 -1.51 29.15
C PRO A 247 -34.19 -1.51 30.55
N PRO A 248 -34.55 -0.58 31.47
CA PRO A 248 -34.06 -0.60 32.86
C PRO A 248 -34.98 -1.38 33.82
N ASP A 249 -34.41 -1.88 34.92
CA ASP A 249 -34.96 -1.79 36.30
C ASP A 249 -33.91 -2.32 37.31
N GLY A 250 -34.07 -1.99 38.60
CA GLY A 250 -33.25 -2.49 39.72
C GLY A 250 -34.13 -3.03 40.86
N PRO A 251 -33.68 -3.10 42.13
CA PRO A 251 -32.32 -2.90 42.68
C PRO A 251 -31.81 -4.13 43.48
N GLY A 252 -30.56 -4.12 43.99
CA GLY A 252 -30.06 -5.18 44.88
C GLY A 252 -28.69 -4.95 45.50
N MET A 253 -28.64 -4.79 46.83
CA MET A 253 -27.45 -4.76 47.71
C MET A 253 -27.42 -6.02 48.59
N PRO A 254 -26.35 -6.33 49.36
CA PRO A 254 -24.94 -5.91 49.22
C PRO A 254 -23.94 -7.10 49.32
N ALA A 255 -22.64 -6.82 49.23
CA ALA A 255 -21.58 -7.69 49.74
C ALA A 255 -20.84 -7.00 50.90
N ARG A 256 -20.49 -7.77 51.95
CA ARG A 256 -19.72 -7.36 53.14
C ARG A 256 -18.21 -7.30 52.80
N ALA A 257 -17.44 -6.35 53.36
CA ALA A 257 -16.57 -6.49 54.55
C ALA A 257 -15.58 -7.68 54.51
N GLU A 258 -14.28 -7.57 54.80
CA GLU A 258 -13.40 -6.43 55.20
C GLU A 258 -11.92 -6.84 54.82
N GLU A 259 -10.75 -6.37 55.31
CA GLU A 259 -10.36 -5.50 56.45
C GLU A 259 -9.02 -4.73 56.22
N VAL A 260 -8.98 -3.50 56.75
CA VAL A 260 -7.88 -2.75 57.44
C VAL A 260 -6.39 -3.13 57.26
N TYR A 261 -5.57 -2.12 56.87
CA TYR A 261 -4.45 -1.62 57.72
C TYR A 261 -4.08 -0.14 57.44
N ARG A 262 -3.88 0.65 58.52
CA ARG A 262 -3.46 2.07 58.64
C ARG A 262 -3.27 2.39 60.14
N PRO A 263 -2.83 3.59 60.63
CA PRO A 263 -2.48 4.88 60.01
C PRO A 263 -1.00 4.89 59.48
N ALA A 264 -0.18 5.96 59.37
CA ALA A 264 -0.20 7.41 59.67
C ALA A 264 0.81 8.16 58.72
N GLU A 265 1.09 9.47 58.74
CA GLU A 265 0.52 10.65 59.45
C GLU A 265 0.61 11.91 58.54
N LEU A 266 0.32 13.12 59.06
CA LEU A 266 0.09 14.39 58.35
C LEU A 266 1.28 14.94 57.53
N ALA A 267 0.95 15.50 56.36
CA ALA A 267 1.49 16.79 55.89
C ALA A 267 0.53 17.45 54.87
N THR A 268 0.37 18.78 54.91
CA THR A 268 -0.48 19.55 53.98
C THR A 268 0.26 19.94 52.69
N PRO A 269 -0.44 20.09 51.55
CA PRO A 269 0.19 20.34 50.25
C PRO A 269 0.63 21.79 50.06
N ALA A 270 1.92 22.01 49.78
CA ALA A 270 2.45 23.31 49.36
C ALA A 270 2.35 23.49 47.83
N LYS A 271 1.93 24.68 47.41
CA LYS A 271 1.76 25.07 45.99
C LYS A 271 3.12 25.32 45.31
N PRO A 272 3.44 24.68 44.16
CA PRO A 272 4.65 24.99 43.41
C PRO A 272 4.56 26.39 42.76
N PRO A 273 5.69 27.12 42.64
CA PRO A 273 5.74 28.47 42.05
C PRO A 273 5.63 28.45 40.52
N ALA A 274 5.28 29.60 39.94
CA ALA A 274 5.21 29.78 38.49
C ALA A 274 6.61 29.85 37.85
N PRO A 275 6.78 29.39 36.58
CA PRO A 275 8.03 29.52 35.87
C PRO A 275 8.33 30.98 35.49
N VAL A 276 9.59 31.38 35.62
CA VAL A 276 10.07 32.72 35.26
C VAL A 276 10.09 32.89 33.74
N GLN A 277 9.66 34.06 33.25
CA GLN A 277 9.76 34.40 31.83
C GLN A 277 11.23 34.52 31.41
N GLN A 278 11.71 33.60 30.56
CA GLN A 278 12.96 33.79 29.82
C GLN A 278 12.64 34.45 28.47
N ALA A 279 13.40 35.49 28.12
CA ALA A 279 13.26 36.19 26.85
C ALA A 279 13.68 35.30 25.67
N ALA A 280 12.93 35.37 24.56
CA ALA A 280 13.22 34.57 23.38
C ALA A 280 14.48 35.08 22.64
N PRO A 281 15.42 34.19 22.24
CA PRO A 281 16.51 34.56 21.36
C PRO A 281 15.96 34.87 19.96
N VAL A 282 16.21 36.08 19.47
CA VAL A 282 15.83 36.50 18.12
C VAL A 282 16.58 35.66 17.09
N ARG A 283 15.84 34.94 16.24
CA ARG A 283 16.44 34.23 15.10
C ARG A 283 16.87 35.24 14.03
N PRO A 284 18.08 35.13 13.43
CA PRO A 284 18.41 35.88 12.23
C PRO A 284 17.41 35.58 11.12
N ALA A 285 17.02 36.60 10.36
CA ALA A 285 16.18 36.41 9.19
C ALA A 285 16.96 35.66 8.10
N VAL A 286 16.42 34.54 7.62
CA VAL A 286 16.93 33.88 6.42
C VAL A 286 16.62 34.79 5.22
N PRO A 287 17.59 35.15 4.37
CA PRO A 287 17.32 35.98 3.20
C PRO A 287 16.27 35.33 2.29
N ALA A 288 15.29 36.11 1.84
CA ALA A 288 14.33 35.65 0.84
C ALA A 288 15.07 35.33 -0.46
N GLN A 289 15.17 34.04 -0.80
CA GLN A 289 15.91 33.58 -1.96
C GLN A 289 15.16 34.00 -3.22
N GLN A 290 15.68 35.03 -3.90
CA GLN A 290 15.02 35.70 -5.02
C GLN A 290 14.75 34.70 -6.16
N ALA A 291 13.54 34.75 -6.73
CA ALA A 291 13.18 33.96 -7.89
C ALA A 291 14.01 34.41 -9.11
N ALA A 292 14.91 33.54 -9.58
CA ALA A 292 15.67 33.77 -10.80
C ALA A 292 14.74 33.82 -12.03
N PRO A 293 15.06 34.62 -13.07
CA PRO A 293 14.15 34.89 -14.18
C PRO A 293 13.89 33.66 -15.08
N VAL A 294 12.75 33.70 -15.78
CA VAL A 294 12.11 32.57 -16.49
C VAL A 294 12.80 32.20 -17.83
N ALA A 295 14.12 32.19 -17.87
CA ALA A 295 14.92 32.11 -19.11
C ALA A 295 15.31 30.69 -19.56
N ASP A 296 15.08 29.65 -18.76
CA ASP A 296 15.61 28.29 -18.99
C ASP A 296 14.57 27.27 -19.53
N ALA A 297 13.29 27.64 -19.58
CA ALA A 297 12.22 26.76 -20.07
C ALA A 297 12.49 26.13 -21.47
N PRO A 298 13.02 26.86 -22.47
CA PRO A 298 13.31 26.28 -23.79
C PRO A 298 14.38 25.18 -23.78
N ARG A 299 15.33 25.21 -22.83
CA ARG A 299 16.44 24.25 -22.76
C ARG A 299 16.00 22.91 -22.16
N ARG A 300 15.13 22.93 -21.15
CA ARG A 300 14.54 21.69 -20.59
C ARG A 300 13.69 20.96 -21.63
N LEU A 301 12.97 21.70 -22.47
CA LEU A 301 12.18 21.17 -23.59
C LEU A 301 13.01 20.56 -24.73
N ALA A 302 14.32 20.83 -24.81
CA ALA A 302 15.22 20.12 -25.72
C ALA A 302 15.67 18.77 -25.14
N LEU A 303 15.94 18.71 -23.83
CA LEU A 303 16.50 17.52 -23.17
C LEU A 303 15.47 16.40 -22.92
N VAL A 304 14.17 16.72 -22.95
CA VAL A 304 13.07 15.75 -22.70
C VAL A 304 12.58 15.08 -23.99
N LYS A 305 13.04 15.49 -25.18
CA LYS A 305 12.59 14.88 -26.46
C LYS A 305 13.09 13.46 -26.70
N ASP A 306 14.20 13.08 -26.05
CA ASP A 306 14.84 11.78 -26.22
C ASP A 306 14.54 10.79 -25.07
N GLY A 307 13.56 11.11 -24.20
CA GLY A 307 13.19 10.30 -23.05
C GLY A 307 11.68 10.27 -22.78
N ASP A 308 11.19 9.17 -22.20
CA ASP A 308 9.77 9.01 -21.86
C ASP A 308 9.31 10.07 -20.83
N PRO A 309 8.28 10.89 -21.12
CA PRO A 309 7.76 11.89 -20.19
C PRO A 309 7.31 11.32 -18.83
N HIS A 310 6.81 10.08 -18.79
CA HIS A 310 6.38 9.46 -17.54
C HIS A 310 7.57 9.17 -16.62
N SER A 311 8.75 8.88 -17.16
CA SER A 311 9.98 8.72 -16.38
C SER A 311 10.36 10.01 -15.63
N PHE A 312 10.30 11.18 -16.29
CA PHE A 312 10.57 12.47 -15.65
C PHE A 312 9.53 12.78 -14.56
N ILE A 313 8.24 12.58 -14.86
CA ILE A 313 7.14 12.78 -13.91
C ILE A 313 7.33 11.87 -12.68
N THR A 314 7.69 10.60 -12.89
CA THR A 314 8.00 9.65 -11.82
C THR A 314 9.18 10.13 -10.97
N SER A 315 10.30 10.55 -11.57
CA SER A 315 11.46 11.08 -10.82
C SER A 315 11.18 12.42 -10.12
N ALA A 316 10.26 13.24 -10.64
CA ALA A 316 9.81 14.46 -9.97
C ALA A 316 8.94 14.14 -8.74
N VAL A 317 8.00 13.19 -8.85
CA VAL A 317 7.17 12.70 -7.74
C VAL A 317 8.02 12.02 -6.65
N GLN A 318 8.95 11.13 -7.03
CA GLN A 318 9.88 10.48 -6.10
C GLN A 318 10.73 11.49 -5.31
N ALA A 319 11.03 12.65 -5.89
CA ALA A 319 11.76 13.74 -5.25
C ALA A 319 10.85 14.79 -4.58
N GLY A 320 9.55 14.51 -4.41
CA GLY A 320 8.56 15.40 -3.78
C GLY A 320 8.21 16.66 -4.59
N ARG A 321 8.69 16.79 -5.83
CA ARG A 321 8.49 17.97 -6.70
C ARG A 321 7.17 17.85 -7.49
N HIS A 322 6.06 17.67 -6.78
CA HIS A 322 4.74 17.46 -7.38
C HIS A 322 4.31 18.63 -8.28
N GLY A 323 4.74 19.87 -7.97
CA GLY A 323 4.50 21.04 -8.81
C GLY A 323 5.24 21.00 -10.16
N ASP A 324 6.50 20.54 -10.19
CA ASP A 324 7.25 20.34 -11.44
C ASP A 324 6.57 19.26 -12.31
N ALA A 325 6.06 18.21 -11.66
CA ALA A 325 5.37 17.10 -12.31
C ALA A 325 4.03 17.55 -12.92
N ASP A 326 3.19 18.27 -12.18
CA ASP A 326 1.91 18.82 -12.68
C ASP A 326 2.15 19.83 -13.81
N ALA A 327 3.17 20.68 -13.69
CA ALA A 327 3.56 21.64 -14.73
C ALA A 327 4.03 20.95 -16.02
N LEU A 328 4.71 19.80 -15.95
CA LEU A 328 5.06 19.02 -17.15
C LEU A 328 3.84 18.30 -17.73
N ALA A 329 3.03 17.64 -16.89
CA ALA A 329 1.83 16.94 -17.32
C ALA A 329 0.81 17.89 -17.97
N ALA A 330 0.66 19.12 -17.48
CA ALA A 330 -0.17 20.18 -18.08
C ALA A 330 0.32 20.62 -19.46
N GLN A 331 1.64 20.62 -19.71
CA GLN A 331 2.18 20.91 -21.04
C GLN A 331 1.86 19.79 -22.04
N TRP A 332 1.88 18.53 -21.59
CA TRP A 332 1.50 17.38 -22.42
C TRP A 332 -0.01 17.29 -22.64
N GLU A 333 -0.83 17.58 -21.62
CA GLU A 333 -2.28 17.76 -21.74
C GLU A 333 -2.64 18.81 -22.81
N GLN A 334 -1.97 19.97 -22.78
CA GLN A 334 -2.14 21.02 -23.78
C GLN A 334 -1.56 20.66 -25.16
N ALA A 335 -0.55 19.79 -25.24
CA ALA A 335 -0.01 19.32 -26.52
C ALA A 335 -0.99 18.32 -27.17
N ALA A 336 -1.42 17.30 -26.42
CA ALA A 336 -2.40 16.31 -26.86
C ALA A 336 -3.73 16.96 -27.24
N SER A 337 -4.26 17.87 -26.40
CA SER A 337 -5.50 18.60 -26.68
C SER A 337 -5.46 19.41 -27.99
N ARG A 338 -4.28 19.90 -28.41
CA ARG A 338 -4.10 20.64 -29.67
C ARG A 338 -3.84 19.73 -30.88
N ALA A 339 -3.32 18.52 -30.67
CA ALA A 339 -3.01 17.56 -31.74
C ALA A 339 -4.19 16.63 -32.06
N TYR A 340 -4.95 16.22 -31.03
CA TYR A 340 -5.96 15.16 -31.10
C TYR A 340 -7.36 15.62 -30.61
N GLY A 341 -7.45 16.78 -29.95
CA GLY A 341 -8.68 17.33 -29.40
C GLY A 341 -8.84 17.09 -27.90
N VAL A 342 -9.62 17.96 -27.22
CA VAL A 342 -9.76 17.99 -25.75
C VAL A 342 -10.41 16.75 -25.11
N ALA A 343 -11.04 15.89 -25.91
CA ALA A 343 -11.71 14.66 -25.47
C ALA A 343 -11.08 13.39 -26.08
N SER A 344 -9.87 13.48 -26.63
CA SER A 344 -9.12 12.31 -27.11
C SER A 344 -8.57 11.50 -25.93
N GLU A 345 -8.29 10.20 -26.14
CA GLU A 345 -7.67 9.37 -25.10
C GLU A 345 -6.29 9.89 -24.69
N GLU A 346 -5.52 10.48 -25.62
CA GLU A 346 -4.22 11.09 -25.33
C GLU A 346 -4.36 12.34 -24.45
N ALA A 347 -5.37 13.17 -24.68
CA ALA A 347 -5.64 14.35 -23.85
C ALA A 347 -6.13 13.92 -22.46
N LEU A 348 -7.11 13.03 -22.41
CA LEU A 348 -7.69 12.49 -21.18
C LEU A 348 -6.65 11.76 -20.33
N HIS A 349 -5.76 10.96 -20.93
CA HIS A 349 -4.66 10.31 -20.21
C HIS A 349 -3.77 11.30 -19.45
N TRP A 350 -3.46 12.45 -20.03
CA TRP A 350 -2.71 13.49 -19.31
C TRP A 350 -3.55 14.16 -18.22
N THR A 351 -4.84 14.38 -18.43
CA THR A 351 -5.76 14.84 -17.38
C THR A 351 -5.88 13.83 -16.22
N GLU A 352 -5.87 12.52 -16.51
CA GLU A 352 -5.83 11.42 -15.54
C GLU A 352 -4.53 11.46 -14.72
N VAL A 353 -3.37 11.58 -15.37
CA VAL A 353 -2.06 11.74 -14.69
C VAL A 353 -2.07 12.96 -13.76
N ARG A 354 -2.65 14.10 -14.19
CA ARG A 354 -2.76 15.31 -13.36
C ARG A 354 -3.69 15.13 -12.16
N ALA A 355 -4.75 14.34 -12.29
CA ALA A 355 -5.65 14.02 -11.19
C ALA A 355 -4.92 13.23 -10.08
N ASP A 356 -4.05 12.30 -10.44
CA ASP A 356 -3.23 11.55 -9.47
C ASP A 356 -2.07 12.40 -8.90
N LEU A 357 -1.46 13.28 -9.71
CA LEU A 357 -0.47 14.26 -9.21
C LEU A 357 -1.06 15.23 -8.19
N ALA A 358 -2.33 15.63 -8.32
CA ALA A 358 -3.03 16.41 -7.32
C ALA A 358 -3.18 15.64 -5.99
N MET A 359 -3.43 14.33 -6.04
CA MET A 359 -3.46 13.48 -4.84
C MET A 359 -2.07 13.39 -4.20
N PHE A 360 -0.99 13.17 -4.97
CA PHE A 360 0.39 13.18 -4.43
C PHE A 360 0.78 14.54 -3.81
N ALA A 361 0.27 15.65 -4.36
CA ALA A 361 0.43 16.99 -3.79
C ALA A 361 -0.38 17.23 -2.49
N GLY A 362 -1.21 16.29 -2.05
CA GLY A 362 -2.07 16.44 -0.87
C GLY A 362 -3.37 17.21 -1.13
N ASP A 363 -3.78 17.35 -2.39
CA ASP A 363 -5.01 18.04 -2.81
C ASP A 363 -6.04 17.05 -3.41
N PRO A 364 -6.71 16.23 -2.57
CA PRO A 364 -7.77 15.33 -3.01
C PRO A 364 -9.01 16.08 -3.55
N ALA A 365 -9.17 17.36 -3.24
CA ALA A 365 -10.29 18.16 -3.72
C ALA A 365 -10.13 18.50 -5.22
N ARG A 366 -8.92 18.92 -5.61
CA ARG A 366 -8.52 19.04 -7.02
C ARG A 366 -8.54 17.70 -7.72
N SER A 367 -7.98 16.65 -7.11
CA SER A 367 -8.01 15.29 -7.65
C SER A 367 -9.44 14.83 -7.98
N CYS A 368 -10.38 15.03 -7.05
CA CYS A 368 -11.80 14.74 -7.28
C CYS A 368 -12.40 15.56 -8.43
N ARG A 369 -12.18 16.89 -8.47
CA ARG A 369 -12.67 17.76 -9.55
C ARG A 369 -12.13 17.35 -10.92
N THR A 370 -10.86 16.94 -11.01
CA THR A 370 -10.27 16.44 -12.25
C THR A 370 -10.84 15.08 -12.66
N TRP A 371 -11.00 14.13 -11.72
CA TRP A 371 -11.61 12.83 -12.01
C TRP A 371 -13.09 12.92 -12.46
N LEU A 372 -13.87 13.86 -11.90
CA LEU A 372 -15.21 14.20 -12.40
C LEU A 372 -15.15 14.70 -13.85
N THR A 373 -14.20 15.58 -14.17
CA THR A 373 -14.01 16.15 -15.51
C THR A 373 -13.68 15.08 -16.55
N VAL A 374 -12.78 14.14 -16.23
CA VAL A 374 -12.45 13.00 -17.12
C VAL A 374 -13.69 12.14 -17.39
N ALA A 375 -14.46 11.81 -16.35
CA ALA A 375 -15.64 10.96 -16.50
C ALA A 375 -16.74 11.63 -17.36
N ASP A 376 -17.04 12.91 -17.13
CA ASP A 376 -18.03 13.62 -17.94
C ASP A 376 -17.54 13.88 -19.38
N ALA A 377 -16.23 14.07 -19.61
CA ALA A 377 -15.67 14.15 -20.95
C ALA A 377 -15.78 12.81 -21.71
N ARG A 378 -15.50 11.67 -21.04
CA ARG A 378 -15.68 10.32 -21.63
C ARG A 378 -17.15 10.04 -21.98
N LEU A 379 -18.08 10.38 -21.09
CA LEU A 379 -19.52 10.26 -21.33
C LEU A 379 -19.99 11.21 -22.44
N GLY A 380 -19.48 12.45 -22.49
CA GLY A 380 -19.76 13.43 -23.54
C GLY A 380 -19.22 13.02 -24.92
N ALA A 381 -18.13 12.26 -24.97
CA ALA A 381 -17.61 11.60 -26.17
C ALA A 381 -18.42 10.35 -26.59
N GLY A 382 -19.52 10.02 -25.88
CA GLY A 382 -20.39 8.90 -26.22
C GLY A 382 -19.93 7.53 -25.72
N GLN A 383 -18.94 7.47 -24.82
CA GLN A 383 -18.54 6.19 -24.20
C GLN A 383 -19.69 5.66 -23.31
N ALA A 384 -19.96 4.36 -23.38
CA ALA A 384 -21.05 3.74 -22.63
C ALA A 384 -20.80 3.80 -21.10
N SER A 385 -21.88 3.82 -20.31
CA SER A 385 -21.79 3.96 -18.84
C SER A 385 -21.23 2.72 -18.12
N ASP A 386 -21.07 1.59 -18.82
CA ASP A 386 -20.42 0.36 -18.37
C ASP A 386 -19.03 0.15 -19.00
N ALA A 387 -18.54 1.11 -19.79
CA ALA A 387 -17.20 1.08 -20.35
C ALA A 387 -16.14 1.16 -19.23
N PRO A 388 -15.13 0.28 -19.18
CA PRO A 388 -14.20 0.21 -18.04
C PRO A 388 -13.48 1.52 -17.70
N ALA A 389 -13.16 2.36 -18.69
CA ALA A 389 -12.52 3.66 -18.47
C ALA A 389 -13.48 4.69 -17.83
N VAL A 390 -14.77 4.66 -18.19
CA VAL A 390 -15.82 5.47 -17.57
C VAL A 390 -16.05 5.00 -16.13
N GLU A 391 -16.21 3.70 -15.90
CA GLU A 391 -16.35 3.13 -14.56
C GLU A 391 -15.14 3.50 -13.66
N ALA A 392 -13.91 3.37 -14.17
CA ALA A 392 -12.69 3.70 -13.44
C ALA A 392 -12.59 5.19 -13.06
N ALA A 393 -12.94 6.10 -13.97
CA ALA A 393 -12.91 7.54 -13.69
C ALA A 393 -13.92 7.93 -12.58
N VAL A 394 -15.13 7.37 -12.60
CA VAL A 394 -16.15 7.64 -11.55
C VAL A 394 -15.81 6.94 -10.23
N ASP A 395 -15.18 5.76 -10.26
CA ASP A 395 -14.63 5.10 -9.06
C ASP A 395 -13.53 5.92 -8.39
N ARG A 396 -12.59 6.49 -9.18
CA ARG A 396 -11.57 7.41 -8.64
C ARG A 396 -12.16 8.72 -8.12
N ALA A 397 -13.12 9.34 -8.83
CA ALA A 397 -13.81 10.54 -8.36
C ALA A 397 -14.52 10.31 -7.00
N HIS A 398 -15.29 9.23 -6.89
CA HIS A 398 -16.00 8.83 -5.66
C HIS A 398 -15.00 8.51 -4.52
N HIS A 399 -13.88 7.85 -4.82
CA HIS A 399 -12.82 7.61 -3.84
C HIS A 399 -12.24 8.92 -3.29
N GLN A 400 -11.78 9.83 -4.15
CA GLN A 400 -11.18 11.10 -3.72
C GLN A 400 -12.17 11.98 -2.96
N TRP A 401 -13.45 12.01 -3.37
CA TRP A 401 -14.51 12.68 -2.61
C TRP A 401 -14.70 12.10 -1.19
N THR A 402 -14.51 10.80 -1.02
CA THR A 402 -14.62 10.16 0.31
C THR A 402 -13.41 10.48 1.20
N SER A 403 -12.23 10.64 0.61
CA SER A 403 -11.02 11.13 1.30
C SER A 403 -11.15 12.56 1.84
N LEU A 404 -12.10 13.37 1.34
CA LEU A 404 -12.35 14.74 1.81
C LEU A 404 -13.07 14.81 3.17
N GLY A 405 -13.57 13.68 3.70
CA GLY A 405 -14.20 13.60 5.01
C GLY A 405 -15.40 14.55 5.15
N GLU A 406 -15.36 15.44 6.14
CA GLU A 406 -16.45 16.38 6.47
C GLU A 406 -16.10 17.85 6.15
N SER A 407 -15.23 18.07 5.17
CA SER A 407 -14.75 19.38 4.69
C SER A 407 -15.79 20.19 3.90
N ALA A 408 -15.46 21.43 3.55
CA ALA A 408 -16.29 22.27 2.67
C ALA A 408 -16.40 21.66 1.26
N ASP A 409 -15.27 21.28 0.64
CA ASP A 409 -15.22 20.62 -0.66
C ASP A 409 -16.03 19.32 -0.70
N ALA A 410 -16.07 18.55 0.40
CA ALA A 410 -16.94 17.37 0.50
C ALA A 410 -18.44 17.70 0.35
N ARG A 411 -18.89 18.86 0.83
CA ARG A 411 -20.28 19.32 0.68
C ARG A 411 -20.55 19.89 -0.71
N GLU A 412 -19.60 20.63 -1.27
CA GLU A 412 -19.67 21.20 -2.63
C GLU A 412 -19.75 20.11 -3.71
N LEU A 413 -18.84 19.13 -3.66
CA LEU A 413 -18.67 18.12 -4.71
C LEU A 413 -19.66 16.95 -4.60
N GLY A 414 -20.23 16.73 -3.41
CA GLY A 414 -21.08 15.57 -3.12
C GLY A 414 -22.30 15.41 -4.04
N PRO A 415 -23.08 16.47 -4.34
CA PRO A 415 -24.19 16.38 -5.30
C PRO A 415 -23.74 15.93 -6.70
N VAL A 416 -22.60 16.43 -7.18
CA VAL A 416 -22.04 16.09 -8.50
C VAL A 416 -21.58 14.64 -8.53
N VAL A 417 -20.87 14.19 -7.49
CA VAL A 417 -20.41 12.80 -7.35
C VAL A 417 -21.59 11.82 -7.28
N VAL A 418 -22.66 12.15 -6.55
CA VAL A 418 -23.87 11.31 -6.47
C VAL A 418 -24.57 11.21 -7.83
N GLU A 419 -24.74 12.31 -8.56
CA GLU A 419 -25.46 12.30 -9.83
C GLU A 419 -24.68 11.58 -10.94
N LEU A 420 -23.37 11.81 -11.04
CA LEU A 420 -22.50 11.05 -11.92
C LEU A 420 -22.47 9.55 -11.56
N ARG A 421 -22.50 9.22 -10.26
CA ARG A 421 -22.60 7.83 -9.79
C ARG A 421 -23.94 7.16 -10.11
N ARG A 422 -25.04 7.90 -10.23
CA ARG A 422 -26.32 7.35 -10.72
C ARG A 422 -26.26 7.01 -12.21
N ARG A 423 -25.59 7.86 -13.01
CA ARG A 423 -25.32 7.62 -14.44
C ARG A 423 -24.36 6.45 -14.67
N VAL A 424 -23.40 6.25 -13.77
CA VAL A 424 -22.35 5.21 -13.81
C VAL A 424 -22.40 4.36 -12.52
N PRO A 425 -23.39 3.47 -12.38
CA PRO A 425 -23.62 2.73 -11.13
C PRO A 425 -22.48 1.77 -10.78
N GLY A 426 -21.78 1.27 -11.79
CA GLY A 426 -20.64 0.36 -11.67
C GLY A 426 -21.02 -1.11 -11.44
N ARG A 427 -20.14 -2.04 -11.82
CA ARG A 427 -20.27 -3.50 -11.56
C ARG A 427 -20.34 -3.89 -10.06
N ARG A 428 -20.10 -2.95 -9.13
CA ARG A 428 -20.06 -3.18 -7.67
C ARG A 428 -21.40 -2.82 -7.03
N GLU A 429 -22.14 -3.81 -6.54
CA GLU A 429 -23.46 -3.58 -5.92
C GLU A 429 -23.43 -2.53 -4.80
N GLY A 430 -24.26 -1.49 -4.96
CA GLY A 430 -24.52 -0.51 -3.90
C GLY A 430 -23.59 0.70 -3.85
N ALA A 431 -22.70 0.90 -4.83
CA ALA A 431 -21.88 2.12 -4.93
C ALA A 431 -22.73 3.41 -4.95
N VAL A 432 -23.86 3.42 -5.67
CA VAL A 432 -24.85 4.53 -5.65
C VAL A 432 -25.36 4.80 -4.24
N ARG A 433 -25.86 3.74 -3.58
CA ARG A 433 -26.41 3.81 -2.21
C ARG A 433 -25.35 4.22 -1.17
N HIS A 434 -24.05 4.02 -1.44
CA HIS A 434 -22.97 4.54 -0.60
C HIS A 434 -22.88 6.07 -0.71
N ALA A 435 -22.78 6.59 -1.93
CA ALA A 435 -22.64 8.01 -2.18
C ALA A 435 -23.84 8.82 -1.64
N GLU A 436 -25.06 8.31 -1.85
CA GLU A 436 -26.30 8.95 -1.37
C GLU A 436 -26.31 9.10 0.17
N ARG A 437 -26.02 8.02 0.91
CA ARG A 437 -25.94 8.06 2.38
C ARG A 437 -24.85 9.00 2.91
N GLN A 438 -23.74 9.12 2.19
CA GLN A 438 -22.65 10.01 2.56
C GLN A 438 -23.03 11.49 2.36
N LEU A 439 -23.68 11.82 1.24
CA LEU A 439 -24.24 13.15 1.00
C LEU A 439 -25.29 13.52 2.05
N GLU A 440 -26.19 12.59 2.39
CA GLU A 440 -27.14 12.77 3.50
C GLU A 440 -26.45 13.06 4.84
N ARG A 441 -25.40 12.30 5.21
CA ARG A 441 -24.63 12.52 6.45
C ARG A 441 -24.06 13.94 6.48
N LEU A 442 -23.42 14.37 5.40
CA LEU A 442 -22.81 15.71 5.28
C LEU A 442 -23.84 16.83 5.45
N ALA A 443 -25.01 16.69 4.82
CA ALA A 443 -26.12 17.64 4.94
C ALA A 443 -26.76 17.67 6.34
N ARG A 444 -26.85 16.52 7.03
CA ARG A 444 -27.32 16.46 8.44
C ARG A 444 -26.34 17.17 9.38
N LEU A 445 -25.04 16.92 9.24
CA LEU A 445 -23.99 17.53 10.06
C LEU A 445 -23.93 19.05 9.89
N GLU A 446 -24.10 19.56 8.66
CA GLU A 446 -24.16 21.00 8.40
C GLU A 446 -25.34 21.66 9.14
N LYS A 447 -26.53 21.03 9.13
CA LYS A 447 -27.71 21.52 9.86
C LYS A 447 -27.48 21.53 11.38
N SER A 448 -26.87 20.48 11.94
CA SER A 448 -26.52 20.43 13.36
C SER A 448 -25.47 21.49 13.74
N GLY A 449 -24.46 21.72 12.91
CA GLY A 449 -23.46 22.77 13.12
C GLY A 449 -24.08 24.17 13.13
N LYS A 450 -24.96 24.46 12.16
CA LYS A 450 -25.70 25.72 12.07
C LYS A 450 -26.61 25.96 13.29
N ALA A 451 -27.29 24.92 13.78
CA ALA A 451 -28.12 25.00 14.99
C ALA A 451 -27.28 25.31 16.25
N LEU A 452 -26.11 24.68 16.41
CA LEU A 452 -25.21 24.92 17.54
C LEU A 452 -24.56 26.32 17.51
N THR A 453 -24.31 26.90 16.33
CA THR A 453 -23.87 28.30 16.24
C THR A 453 -24.99 29.29 16.52
N ALA A 454 -26.23 29.00 16.10
CA ALA A 454 -27.39 29.86 16.41
C ALA A 454 -27.68 29.95 17.92
N GLN A 455 -27.43 28.88 18.68
CA GLN A 455 -27.54 28.88 20.15
C GLN A 455 -26.38 29.56 20.89
N ARG A 456 -25.35 30.06 20.19
CA ARG A 456 -24.11 30.60 20.80
C ARG A 456 -23.86 32.09 20.58
N VAL A 457 -24.85 32.83 20.09
CA VAL A 457 -24.81 34.30 20.05
C VAL A 457 -25.24 34.84 21.42
N PRO A 458 -24.37 35.50 22.20
CA PRO A 458 -24.79 36.27 23.37
C PRO A 458 -25.42 37.59 22.93
N GLY A 459 -26.44 38.05 23.66
CA GLY A 459 -26.92 39.43 23.60
C GLY A 459 -26.18 40.33 24.59
#